data_AF-H3CI91-F1
#
_entry.id   AF-H3CI91-F1
#
_cell.length_a   1.000
_cell.length_b   1.000
_cell.length_c   1.000
_cell.angle_alpha   90.00
_cell.angle_beta   90.00
_cell.angle_gamma   90.00
#
_symmetry.space_group_name_H-M   'P 1'
#
loop_
_entity.id
_entity.type
_entity.pdbx_description
1 polymer ?
#
loop_
_entity_poly.entity_id
_entity_poly.type
_entity_poly.pdbx_seq_one_letter_code
_entity_poly.pdbx_strand_id
1 'polypeptide(L)'
;DGWADRYDVTDGYVREAAGGITIKLQSADVKWFDDYYLKLRPENNHRNPWFPEFWQHRFHCRLKGHPQENSKYNRTCSKRESLRQQYAQDTKMGFVINAIYSMAHGLHNMQQALCPGYQGLCDAMRPIDGAKLLDFLMKTNFTGVSGEGILFDENGDSPGRYEIMNFKKMGKDYYDYINVGSWDNGGLKIDDDEIWPNSDSIIKSVCSEPCDKGQIKVGWQIQSKYLL
;
A
#
# COMPACT_ATOMS: atom_id res chain seq x y z
N ASP A 1 0.79 -7.43 4.22
CA ASP A 1 1.13 -5.98 4.26
C ASP A 1 0.55 -5.23 5.48
N GLY A 2 -0.01 -5.90 6.49
CA GLY A 2 -0.80 -5.25 7.55
C GLY A 2 -0.09 -4.18 8.41
N TRP A 3 1.25 -4.18 8.44
CA TRP A 3 2.08 -3.18 9.15
C TRP A 3 3.21 -2.60 8.29
N ALA A 4 3.14 -2.78 6.96
CA ALA A 4 4.10 -2.36 5.92
C ALA A 4 5.04 -1.20 6.31
N ASP A 5 4.52 0.02 6.34
CA ASP A 5 5.24 1.24 6.77
C ASP A 5 4.36 2.07 7.72
N ARG A 6 3.56 1.36 8.51
CA ARG A 6 2.58 1.96 9.41
C ARG A 6 3.24 2.38 10.71
N TYR A 7 3.53 3.67 10.84
CA TYR A 7 4.09 4.25 12.06
C TYR A 7 3.19 4.08 13.28
N ASP A 8 1.87 4.10 13.10
CA ASP A 8 0.92 3.97 14.21
C ASP A 8 0.93 2.58 14.89
N VAL A 9 1.53 1.57 14.24
CA VAL A 9 1.77 0.25 14.84
C VAL A 9 3.05 0.23 15.69
N THR A 10 4.06 1.01 15.32
CA THR A 10 5.37 1.05 15.99
C THR A 10 5.51 2.17 17.01
N ASP A 11 4.67 3.20 16.92
CA ASP A 11 4.71 4.36 17.79
C ASP A 11 4.54 3.94 19.27
N GLY A 12 5.52 4.32 20.10
CA GLY A 12 5.60 3.94 21.51
C GLY A 12 6.34 2.63 21.81
N TYR A 13 6.64 1.80 20.80
CA TYR A 13 7.31 0.49 20.92
C TYR A 13 8.45 0.30 19.91
N VAL A 14 9.10 1.41 19.53
CA VAL A 14 10.10 1.45 18.45
C VAL A 14 11.35 0.61 18.75
N ARG A 15 11.67 0.38 20.03
CA ARG A 15 12.84 -0.41 20.41
C ARG A 15 12.59 -1.90 20.22
N GLU A 16 11.36 -2.33 20.49
CA GLU A 16 10.90 -3.71 20.37
C GLU A 16 10.67 -4.09 18.91
N ALA A 17 10.30 -3.14 18.05
CA ALA A 17 10.11 -3.35 16.62
C ALA A 17 11.42 -3.35 15.80
N ALA A 18 12.54 -2.89 16.39
CA ALA A 18 13.80 -2.70 15.69
C ALA A 18 14.35 -4.00 15.07
N GLY A 19 14.80 -3.93 13.82
CA GLY A 19 15.27 -5.07 13.03
C GLY A 19 14.15 -5.86 12.34
N GLY A 20 12.89 -5.51 12.59
CA GLY A 20 11.74 -6.14 11.93
C GLY A 20 11.77 -5.93 10.41
N ILE A 21 11.60 -7.03 9.67
CA ILE A 21 11.41 -7.01 8.22
C ILE A 21 9.93 -7.15 7.92
N THR A 22 9.43 -6.33 7.00
CA THR A 22 8.03 -6.32 6.59
C THR A 22 7.90 -6.14 5.09
N ILE A 23 6.73 -6.46 4.57
CA ILE A 23 6.43 -6.45 3.14
C ILE A 23 5.38 -5.38 2.88
N LYS A 24 5.72 -4.44 2.01
CA LYS A 24 4.87 -3.36 1.54
C LYS A 24 4.44 -3.64 0.10
N LEU A 25 3.16 -3.46 -0.20
CA LEU A 25 2.72 -3.45 -1.59
C LEU A 25 3.35 -2.25 -2.30
N GLN A 26 4.00 -2.48 -3.44
CA GLN A 26 4.62 -1.41 -4.19
C GLN A 26 3.53 -0.46 -4.73
N SER A 27 3.54 0.77 -4.26
CA SER A 27 2.66 1.84 -4.73
C SER A 27 3.44 3.15 -4.68
N ALA A 28 3.48 3.89 -5.78
CA ALA A 28 4.09 5.20 -5.78
C ALA A 28 3.10 6.26 -5.26
N ASP A 29 3.64 7.35 -4.73
CA ASP A 29 2.85 8.51 -4.36
C ASP A 29 2.22 9.16 -5.59
N VAL A 30 0.92 9.39 -5.53
CA VAL A 30 0.13 9.96 -6.62
C VAL A 30 0.11 11.49 -6.49
N LYS A 31 1.07 12.17 -7.13
CA LYS A 31 1.29 13.62 -6.99
C LYS A 31 0.05 14.48 -7.27
N TRP A 32 -0.71 14.14 -8.31
CA TRP A 32 -1.91 14.92 -8.66
C TRP A 32 -3.02 14.77 -7.61
N PHE A 33 -3.05 13.66 -6.88
CA PHE A 33 -3.96 13.47 -5.75
C PHE A 33 -3.56 14.38 -4.58
N ASP A 34 -2.26 14.53 -4.29
CA ASP A 34 -1.79 15.47 -3.27
C ASP A 34 -2.17 16.91 -3.61
N ASP A 35 -1.92 17.31 -4.85
CA ASP A 35 -2.25 18.65 -5.34
C ASP A 35 -3.75 18.95 -5.23
N TYR A 36 -4.59 17.93 -5.43
CA TYR A 36 -6.03 18.02 -5.26
C TYR A 36 -6.41 18.07 -3.76
N TYR A 37 -6.00 17.07 -2.99
CA TYR A 37 -6.39 16.85 -1.60
C TYR A 37 -5.95 18.00 -0.69
N LEU A 38 -4.71 18.49 -0.84
CA LEU A 38 -4.15 19.53 0.02
C LEU A 38 -4.81 20.90 -0.17
N LYS A 39 -5.54 21.11 -1.27
CA LYS A 39 -6.33 22.33 -1.56
C LYS A 39 -7.77 22.25 -1.00
N LEU A 40 -8.19 21.10 -0.49
CA LEU A 40 -9.53 20.95 0.09
C LEU A 40 -9.68 21.76 1.37
N ARG A 41 -10.88 22.33 1.51
CA ARG A 41 -11.29 23.18 2.62
C ARG A 41 -12.77 22.93 2.94
N PRO A 42 -13.21 23.04 4.21
CA PRO A 42 -14.61 22.84 4.55
C PRO A 42 -15.57 23.76 3.76
N GLU A 43 -15.08 24.93 3.34
CA GLU A 43 -15.84 25.92 2.57
C GLU A 43 -15.96 25.59 1.07
N ASN A 44 -15.15 24.68 0.52
CA ASN A 44 -15.19 24.33 -0.90
C ASN A 44 -15.58 22.88 -1.19
N ASN A 45 -15.64 22.03 -0.17
CA ASN A 45 -15.89 20.60 -0.32
C ASN A 45 -17.25 20.19 0.27
N HIS A 46 -18.33 20.56 -0.42
CA HIS A 46 -19.70 20.22 0.00
C HIS A 46 -20.16 18.83 -0.47
N ARG A 47 -19.41 18.21 -1.40
CA ARG A 47 -19.75 16.89 -1.96
C ARG A 47 -19.47 15.72 -1.00
N ASN A 48 -18.53 15.89 -0.07
CA ASN A 48 -18.18 14.86 0.90
C ASN A 48 -18.81 15.20 2.26
N PRO A 49 -19.86 14.46 2.69
CA PRO A 49 -20.58 14.76 3.93
C PRO A 49 -19.72 14.54 5.17
N TRP A 50 -18.68 13.71 5.11
CA TRP A 50 -17.80 13.42 6.26
C TRP A 50 -16.62 14.39 6.37
N PHE A 51 -16.41 15.25 5.38
CA PHE A 51 -15.25 16.16 5.38
C PHE A 51 -15.28 17.17 6.55
N PRO A 52 -16.42 17.77 6.92
CA PRO A 52 -16.51 18.64 8.10
C PRO A 52 -16.22 17.93 9.42
N GLU A 53 -16.68 16.67 9.56
CA GLU A 53 -16.42 15.84 10.74
C GLU A 53 -14.95 15.47 10.84
N PHE A 54 -14.36 15.03 9.72
CA PHE A 54 -12.92 14.76 9.60
C PHE A 54 -12.08 15.99 9.97
N TRP A 55 -12.42 17.17 9.46
CA TRP A 55 -11.68 18.40 9.73
C TRP A 55 -11.67 18.75 11.22
N GLN A 56 -12.85 18.67 11.85
CA GLN A 56 -13.01 18.95 13.29
C GLN A 56 -12.23 17.94 14.14
N HIS A 57 -12.26 16.66 13.76
CA HIS A 57 -11.50 15.60 14.45
C HIS A 57 -10.00 15.77 14.29
N ARG A 58 -9.49 15.91 13.06
CA ARG A 58 -8.06 16.02 12.75
C ARG A 58 -7.40 17.22 13.44
N PHE A 59 -8.08 18.36 13.45
CA PHE A 59 -7.54 19.59 14.02
C PHE A 59 -7.99 19.84 15.47
N HIS A 60 -8.79 18.95 16.07
CA HIS A 60 -9.36 19.11 17.41
C HIS A 60 -10.01 20.50 17.61
N CYS A 61 -10.88 20.87 16.70
CA CYS A 61 -11.57 22.16 16.70
C CYS A 61 -13.02 22.02 16.20
N ARG A 62 -13.86 23.01 16.48
CA ARG A 62 -15.23 23.08 15.98
C ARG A 62 -15.36 24.05 14.82
N LEU A 63 -16.17 23.68 13.82
CA LEU A 63 -16.53 24.54 12.69
C LEU A 63 -17.78 25.37 13.06
N LYS A 64 -17.56 26.51 13.72
CA LYS A 64 -18.66 27.35 14.23
C LYS A 64 -19.57 27.83 13.09
N GLY A 65 -20.86 27.57 13.22
CA GLY A 65 -21.88 27.96 12.21
C GLY A 65 -21.99 27.02 11.01
N HIS A 66 -21.24 25.91 11.00
CA HIS A 66 -21.42 24.85 10.01
C HIS A 66 -22.61 23.94 10.42
N PRO A 67 -23.41 23.39 9.48
CA PRO A 67 -24.52 22.48 9.82
C PRO A 67 -24.14 21.26 10.66
N GLN A 68 -22.89 20.79 10.51
CA GLN A 68 -22.30 19.66 11.26
C GLN A 68 -21.34 20.13 12.37
N GLU A 69 -21.58 21.29 12.98
CA GLU A 69 -20.77 21.77 14.12
C GLU A 69 -20.79 20.75 15.27
N ASN A 70 -19.61 20.36 15.76
CA ASN A 70 -19.47 19.46 16.89
C ASN A 70 -19.05 20.21 18.16
N SER A 71 -19.97 20.28 19.13
CA SER A 71 -19.77 20.98 20.41
C SER A 71 -18.79 20.28 21.37
N LYS A 72 -18.32 19.06 21.05
CA LYS A 72 -17.26 18.37 21.83
C LYS A 72 -15.95 19.14 21.85
N TYR A 73 -15.68 19.95 20.82
CA TYR A 73 -14.43 20.72 20.72
C TYR A 73 -14.63 22.16 21.21
N ASN A 74 -13.88 22.55 22.25
CA ASN A 74 -13.98 23.89 22.84
C ASN A 74 -13.35 24.98 21.94
N ARG A 75 -12.34 24.61 21.15
CA ARG A 75 -11.58 25.51 20.28
C ARG A 75 -12.26 25.66 18.92
N THR A 76 -12.46 26.89 18.46
CA THR A 76 -12.95 27.14 17.09
C THR A 76 -11.82 26.97 16.07
N CYS A 77 -12.11 26.34 14.93
CA CYS A 77 -11.14 26.22 13.83
C CYS A 77 -10.79 27.61 13.28
N SER A 78 -9.52 27.81 12.92
CA SER A 78 -9.05 29.05 12.29
C SER A 78 -8.81 28.86 10.79
N LYS A 79 -8.30 29.89 10.11
CA LYS A 79 -7.87 29.80 8.70
C LYS A 79 -6.44 29.26 8.53
N ARG A 80 -5.74 28.97 9.64
CA ARG A 80 -4.33 28.52 9.64
C ARG A 80 -4.21 26.99 9.47
N GLU A 81 -5.26 26.26 9.82
CA GLU A 81 -5.34 24.81 9.65
C GLU A 81 -5.20 24.45 8.17
N SER A 82 -4.32 23.49 7.90
CA SER A 82 -4.01 23.06 6.54
C SER A 82 -3.72 21.58 6.53
N LEU A 83 -4.25 20.87 5.53
CA LEU A 83 -4.00 19.43 5.35
C LEU A 83 -2.54 19.10 5.10
N ARG A 84 -1.71 20.10 4.75
CA ARG A 84 -0.25 19.96 4.64
C ARG A 84 0.43 19.66 5.98
N GLN A 85 -0.20 20.00 7.10
CA GLN A 85 0.35 19.73 8.43
C GLN A 85 0.24 18.23 8.70
N GLN A 86 1.39 17.56 8.88
CA GLN A 86 1.48 16.12 9.15
C GLN A 86 0.74 15.29 8.09
N TYR A 87 0.96 15.62 6.82
CA TYR A 87 0.41 14.87 5.71
C TYR A 87 1.22 13.59 5.49
N ALA A 88 0.52 12.47 5.38
CA ALA A 88 1.04 11.21 4.86
C ALA A 88 -0.01 10.68 3.89
N GLN A 89 0.40 10.35 2.66
CA GLN A 89 -0.49 9.74 1.68
C GLN A 89 -0.78 8.30 2.10
N ASP A 90 -1.99 7.82 1.82
CA ASP A 90 -2.32 6.41 2.01
C ASP A 90 -1.48 5.55 1.05
N THR A 91 -0.78 4.55 1.59
CA THR A 91 0.13 3.70 0.81
C THR A 91 -0.57 2.79 -0.18
N LYS A 92 -1.90 2.72 -0.15
CA LYS A 92 -2.73 2.00 -1.10
C LYS A 92 -3.51 2.92 -2.04
N MET A 93 -3.25 4.22 -2.02
CA MET A 93 -3.95 5.20 -2.88
C MET A 93 -3.84 4.85 -4.37
N GLY A 94 -2.66 4.40 -4.81
CA GLY A 94 -2.45 3.94 -6.19
C GLY A 94 -3.41 2.82 -6.60
N PHE A 95 -3.60 1.81 -5.76
CA PHE A 95 -4.52 0.69 -6.02
C PHE A 95 -5.98 1.14 -6.14
N VAL A 96 -6.42 2.05 -5.26
CA VAL A 96 -7.80 2.59 -5.32
C VAL A 96 -8.04 3.29 -6.65
N ILE A 97 -7.08 4.11 -7.08
CA ILE A 97 -7.18 4.85 -8.33
C ILE A 97 -7.11 3.90 -9.53
N ASN A 98 -6.21 2.92 -9.51
CA ASN A 98 -6.11 1.91 -10.56
C ASN A 98 -7.39 1.09 -10.67
N ALA A 99 -8.07 0.75 -9.57
CA ALA A 99 -9.36 0.06 -9.62
C ALA A 99 -10.45 0.89 -10.34
N ILE A 100 -10.46 2.21 -10.12
CA ILE A 100 -11.36 3.13 -10.84
C ILE A 100 -11.01 3.13 -12.34
N TYR A 101 -9.72 3.20 -12.69
CA TYR A 101 -9.28 3.13 -14.08
C TYR A 101 -9.58 1.78 -14.72
N SER A 102 -9.43 0.66 -14.02
CA SER A 102 -9.81 -0.68 -14.51
C SER A 102 -11.27 -0.71 -14.91
N MET A 103 -12.16 -0.16 -14.08
CA MET A 103 -13.59 -0.05 -14.42
C MET A 103 -13.83 0.86 -15.62
N ALA A 104 -13.15 2.01 -15.68
CA ALA A 104 -13.27 2.95 -16.79
C ALA A 104 -12.80 2.34 -18.12
N HIS A 105 -11.65 1.66 -18.13
CA HIS A 105 -11.12 0.96 -19.29
C HIS A 105 -12.01 -0.22 -19.71
N GLY A 106 -12.52 -1.02 -18.76
CA GLY A 106 -13.46 -2.10 -19.06
C GLY A 106 -14.74 -1.59 -19.72
N LEU A 107 -15.34 -0.52 -19.19
CA LEU A 107 -16.49 0.15 -19.79
C LEU A 107 -16.18 0.75 -21.16
N HIS A 108 -14.99 1.33 -21.32
CA HIS A 108 -14.55 1.88 -22.60
C HIS A 108 -14.41 0.80 -23.67
N ASN A 109 -13.77 -0.32 -23.34
CA ASN A 109 -13.61 -1.47 -24.23
C ASN A 109 -14.97 -2.06 -24.63
N MET A 110 -15.89 -2.19 -23.66
CA MET A 110 -17.27 -2.61 -23.92
C MET A 110 -17.99 -1.65 -24.86
N GLN A 111 -17.83 -0.34 -24.66
CA GLN A 111 -18.45 0.69 -25.50
C GLN A 111 -17.92 0.66 -26.93
N GLN A 112 -16.61 0.54 -27.11
CA GLN A 112 -16.01 0.44 -28.44
C GLN A 112 -16.47 -0.82 -29.19
N ALA A 113 -16.64 -1.93 -28.49
CA ALA A 113 -17.05 -3.20 -29.07
C ALA A 113 -18.55 -3.25 -29.41
N LEU A 114 -19.42 -2.73 -28.54
CA LEU A 114 -20.88 -2.83 -28.70
C LEU A 114 -21.51 -1.64 -29.41
N CYS A 115 -20.86 -0.47 -29.38
CA CYS A 115 -21.36 0.77 -29.96
C CYS A 115 -20.32 1.40 -30.93
N PRO A 116 -19.84 0.67 -31.95
CA PRO A 116 -18.80 1.18 -32.84
C PRO A 116 -19.25 2.44 -33.58
N GLY A 117 -18.44 3.50 -33.51
CA GLY A 117 -18.72 4.79 -34.15
C GLY A 117 -19.81 5.63 -33.48
N TYR A 118 -20.36 5.20 -32.35
CA TYR A 118 -21.36 5.94 -31.58
C TYR A 118 -20.69 6.71 -30.43
N GLN A 119 -21.10 7.96 -30.18
CA GLN A 119 -20.65 8.71 -29.02
C GLN A 119 -21.59 8.48 -27.84
N GLY A 120 -21.07 7.89 -26.76
CA GLY A 120 -21.84 7.56 -25.55
C GLY A 120 -22.42 6.14 -25.59
N LEU A 121 -23.53 5.93 -24.85
CA LEU A 121 -24.17 4.63 -24.72
C LEU A 121 -25.26 4.45 -25.80
N CYS A 122 -25.14 3.38 -26.60
CA CYS A 122 -26.18 2.91 -27.51
C CYS A 122 -27.12 1.90 -26.84
N ASP A 123 -28.16 1.45 -27.55
CA ASP A 123 -29.17 0.54 -26.98
C ASP A 123 -28.59 -0.80 -26.52
N ALA A 124 -27.48 -1.26 -27.11
CA ALA A 124 -26.79 -2.48 -26.70
C ALA A 124 -26.16 -2.40 -25.28
N MET A 125 -26.05 -1.20 -24.70
CA MET A 125 -25.55 -0.96 -23.34
C MET A 125 -26.64 -0.40 -22.41
N ARG A 126 -27.92 -0.51 -22.80
CA ARG A 126 -29.07 -0.02 -22.01
C ARG A 126 -30.09 -1.15 -21.77
N PRO A 127 -30.05 -1.84 -20.63
CA PRO A 127 -29.08 -1.71 -19.52
C PRO A 127 -27.74 -2.37 -19.85
N ILE A 128 -26.72 -2.09 -19.03
CA ILE A 128 -25.43 -2.78 -19.10
C ILE A 128 -25.60 -4.20 -18.54
N ASP A 129 -25.16 -5.19 -19.32
CA ASP A 129 -25.08 -6.58 -18.91
C ASP A 129 -23.80 -6.81 -18.10
N GLY A 130 -23.95 -7.19 -16.82
CA GLY A 130 -22.83 -7.40 -15.91
C GLY A 130 -21.93 -8.57 -16.30
N ALA A 131 -22.47 -9.62 -16.92
CA ALA A 131 -21.66 -10.76 -17.38
C ALA A 131 -20.77 -10.35 -18.56
N LYS A 132 -21.31 -9.58 -19.50
CA LYS A 132 -20.51 -9.01 -20.59
C LYS A 132 -19.46 -8.04 -20.07
N LEU A 133 -19.82 -7.18 -19.10
CA LEU A 133 -18.86 -6.27 -18.50
C LEU A 133 -17.69 -7.01 -17.85
N LEU A 134 -17.96 -8.12 -17.15
CA LEU A 134 -16.92 -8.98 -16.58
C LEU A 134 -15.96 -9.50 -17.67
N ASP A 135 -16.48 -9.96 -18.81
CA ASP A 135 -15.64 -10.42 -19.93
C ASP A 135 -14.68 -9.32 -20.45
N PHE A 136 -15.13 -8.07 -20.46
CA PHE A 136 -14.29 -6.93 -20.86
C PHE A 136 -13.29 -6.55 -19.76
N LEU A 137 -13.68 -6.60 -18.48
CA LEU A 137 -12.80 -6.33 -17.35
C LEU A 137 -11.65 -7.35 -17.29
N MET A 138 -11.94 -8.63 -17.45
CA MET A 138 -10.93 -9.71 -17.44
C MET A 138 -9.89 -9.58 -18.56
N LYS A 139 -10.22 -8.90 -19.66
CA LYS A 139 -9.33 -8.68 -20.82
C LYS A 139 -8.71 -7.28 -20.85
N THR A 140 -8.96 -6.47 -19.81
CA THR A 140 -8.46 -5.10 -19.74
C THR A 140 -6.95 -5.10 -19.48
N ASN A 141 -6.24 -4.31 -20.28
CA ASN A 141 -4.81 -4.07 -20.16
C ASN A 141 -4.53 -2.58 -20.35
N PHE A 142 -3.92 -1.94 -19.36
CA PHE A 142 -3.60 -0.51 -19.38
C PHE A 142 -2.41 -0.19 -18.48
N THR A 143 -1.88 1.02 -18.63
CA THR A 143 -0.82 1.53 -17.74
C THR A 143 -1.43 2.21 -16.53
N GLY A 144 -1.12 1.71 -15.34
CA GLY A 144 -1.54 2.25 -14.05
C GLY A 144 -0.87 3.58 -13.71
N VAL A 145 -1.30 4.18 -12.60
CA VAL A 145 -0.88 5.53 -12.20
C VAL A 145 0.58 5.64 -11.76
N SER A 146 1.23 4.53 -11.40
CA SER A 146 2.66 4.49 -11.11
C SER A 146 3.51 4.02 -12.31
N GLY A 147 2.91 3.90 -13.51
CA GLY A 147 3.59 3.48 -14.74
C GLY A 147 3.70 1.96 -14.93
N GLU A 148 3.11 1.18 -14.05
CA GLU A 148 3.01 -0.27 -14.10
C GLU A 148 1.97 -0.75 -15.12
N GLY A 149 2.19 -1.92 -15.73
CA GLY A 149 1.16 -2.57 -16.52
C GLY A 149 0.14 -3.25 -15.61
N ILE A 150 -1.12 -2.85 -15.70
CA ILE A 150 -2.25 -3.48 -15.02
C ILE A 150 -2.93 -4.42 -16.02
N LEU A 151 -2.97 -5.69 -15.65
CA LEU A 151 -3.63 -6.77 -16.38
C LEU A 151 -4.18 -7.77 -15.36
N PHE A 152 -5.17 -8.55 -15.77
CA PHE A 152 -5.79 -9.58 -14.94
C PHE A 152 -5.49 -10.95 -15.50
N ASP A 153 -5.17 -11.90 -14.63
CA ASP A 153 -5.05 -13.30 -15.00
C ASP A 153 -6.44 -13.98 -15.11
N GLU A 154 -6.46 -15.29 -15.32
CA GLU A 154 -7.69 -16.08 -15.42
C GLU A 154 -8.54 -16.10 -14.14
N ASN A 155 -7.95 -15.78 -12.98
CA ASN A 155 -8.62 -15.69 -11.69
C ASN A 155 -9.05 -14.24 -11.35
N GLY A 156 -8.62 -13.25 -12.15
CA GLY A 156 -8.90 -11.84 -11.91
C GLY A 156 -7.86 -11.16 -11.03
N ASP A 157 -6.69 -11.76 -10.87
CA ASP A 157 -5.60 -11.23 -10.06
C ASP A 157 -4.61 -10.43 -10.92
N SER A 158 -4.17 -9.30 -10.38
CA SER A 158 -3.11 -8.47 -10.97
C SER A 158 -1.74 -8.95 -10.48
N PRO A 159 -0.68 -8.90 -11.31
CA PRO A 159 0.65 -9.29 -10.89
C PRO A 159 1.12 -8.47 -9.68
N GLY A 160 1.50 -9.17 -8.60
CA GLY A 160 1.96 -8.57 -7.37
C GLY A 160 3.36 -7.97 -7.49
N ARG A 161 3.56 -6.81 -6.87
CA ARG A 161 4.87 -6.18 -6.69
C ARG A 161 4.98 -5.71 -5.25
N TYR A 162 6.12 -6.00 -4.63
CA TYR A 162 6.34 -5.66 -3.22
C TYR A 162 7.69 -4.99 -3.02
N GLU A 163 7.72 -4.13 -2.02
CA GLU A 163 8.93 -3.56 -1.43
C GLU A 163 9.18 -4.28 -0.11
N ILE A 164 10.44 -4.60 0.15
CA ILE A 164 10.87 -5.20 1.41
C ILE A 164 11.40 -4.07 2.27
N MET A 165 10.77 -3.87 3.42
CA MET A 165 11.13 -2.79 4.35
C MET A 165 11.79 -3.38 5.59
N ASN A 166 12.76 -2.68 6.16
CA ASN A 166 13.34 -3.00 7.45
C ASN A 166 13.20 -1.80 8.40
N PHE A 167 12.68 -2.05 9.61
CA PHE A 167 12.51 -1.01 10.63
C PHE A 167 13.80 -0.86 11.44
N LYS A 168 14.61 0.16 11.13
CA LYS A 168 15.94 0.33 11.70
C LYS A 168 16.07 1.56 12.57
N LYS A 169 17.05 1.49 13.46
CA LYS A 169 17.56 2.65 14.17
C LYS A 169 18.42 3.49 13.24
N MET A 170 17.95 4.69 12.90
CA MET A 170 18.65 5.61 12.01
C MET A 170 19.48 6.65 12.76
N GLY A 171 19.26 6.82 14.06
CA GLY A 171 20.00 7.76 14.89
C GLY A 171 19.79 7.55 16.38
N LYS A 172 20.19 8.54 17.19
CA LYS A 172 19.93 8.50 18.64
C LYS A 172 18.42 8.63 18.89
N ASP A 173 17.80 7.53 19.30
CA ASP A 173 16.36 7.41 19.56
C ASP A 173 15.45 7.73 18.34
N TYR A 174 15.98 7.62 17.13
CA TYR A 174 15.23 7.76 15.88
C TYR A 174 15.21 6.44 15.11
N TYR A 175 14.02 6.01 14.71
CA TYR A 175 13.76 4.77 13.99
C TYR A 175 12.88 5.03 12.78
N ASP A 176 13.12 4.30 11.70
CA ASP A 176 12.36 4.46 10.47
C ASP A 176 12.33 3.17 9.64
N TYR A 177 11.37 3.11 8.72
CA TYR A 177 11.28 2.06 7.70
C TYR A 177 12.18 2.42 6.53
N ILE A 178 13.16 1.56 6.25
CA ILE A 178 14.07 1.72 5.11
C ILE A 178 13.79 0.62 4.10
N ASN A 179 13.72 0.98 2.82
CA ASN A 179 13.61 0.01 1.75
C ASN A 179 14.93 -0.76 1.61
N VAL A 180 14.87 -2.08 1.68
CA VAL A 180 16.02 -2.99 1.59
C VAL A 180 15.88 -3.99 0.46
N GLY A 181 14.84 -3.91 -0.36
CA GLY A 181 14.62 -4.87 -1.42
C GLY A 181 13.29 -4.74 -2.15
N SER A 182 13.13 -5.59 -3.15
CA SER A 182 11.90 -5.68 -3.94
C SER A 182 11.62 -7.11 -4.34
N TRP A 183 10.35 -7.43 -4.52
CA TRP A 183 9.89 -8.69 -5.09
C TRP A 183 8.90 -8.39 -6.20
N ASP A 184 9.11 -9.02 -7.35
CA ASP A 184 8.18 -9.02 -8.47
C ASP A 184 8.20 -10.40 -9.17
N ASN A 185 7.48 -10.52 -10.29
CA ASN A 185 7.47 -11.75 -11.10
C ASN A 185 8.86 -12.18 -11.62
N GLY A 186 9.86 -11.30 -11.58
CA GLY A 186 11.25 -11.58 -11.93
C GLY A 186 12.09 -12.13 -10.76
N GLY A 187 11.55 -12.15 -9.54
CA GLY A 187 12.17 -12.73 -8.35
C GLY A 187 12.44 -11.72 -7.23
N LEU A 188 13.09 -12.22 -6.18
CA LEU A 188 13.47 -11.44 -5.01
C LEU A 188 14.83 -10.76 -5.21
N LYS A 189 14.90 -9.46 -4.96
CA LYS A 189 16.13 -8.67 -4.89
C LYS A 189 16.22 -8.06 -3.50
N ILE A 190 17.29 -8.35 -2.77
CA ILE A 190 17.54 -7.84 -1.42
C ILE A 190 18.95 -7.26 -1.35
N ASP A 191 19.09 -6.19 -0.58
CA ASP A 191 20.37 -5.64 -0.15
C ASP A 191 20.70 -6.18 1.26
N ASP A 192 21.49 -7.25 1.31
CA ASP A 192 21.84 -7.92 2.57
C ASP A 192 22.71 -7.04 3.48
N ASP A 193 23.60 -6.24 2.90
CA ASP A 193 24.52 -5.35 3.62
C ASP A 193 23.76 -4.19 4.25
N GLU A 194 22.68 -3.74 3.59
CA GLU A 194 21.77 -2.77 4.18
C GLU A 194 21.08 -3.41 5.39
N ILE A 195 20.45 -4.59 5.27
CA ILE A 195 19.74 -5.25 6.39
C ILE A 195 20.66 -5.51 7.59
N TRP A 196 21.84 -6.11 7.34
CA TRP A 196 22.80 -6.50 8.36
C TRP A 196 24.15 -5.86 8.05
N PRO A 197 24.64 -4.89 8.86
CA PRO A 197 25.87 -4.18 8.55
C PRO A 197 27.13 -5.05 8.62
N ASN A 198 27.04 -6.25 9.21
CA ASN A 198 28.16 -7.16 9.44
C ASN A 198 27.66 -8.62 9.34
N SER A 199 28.50 -9.55 8.89
CA SER A 199 28.14 -10.98 8.85
C SER A 199 27.81 -11.58 10.23
N ASP A 200 28.38 -11.03 11.30
CA ASP A 200 28.12 -11.44 12.68
C ASP A 200 26.74 -10.98 13.21
N SER A 201 26.08 -10.03 12.55
CA SER A 201 24.73 -9.56 12.94
C SER A 201 23.61 -10.36 12.28
N ILE A 202 23.92 -11.28 11.37
CA ILE A 202 22.93 -12.16 10.73
C ILE A 202 22.38 -13.15 11.77
N ILE A 203 21.08 -13.08 12.01
CA ILE A 203 20.38 -13.97 12.94
C ILE A 203 20.12 -15.33 12.26
N LYS A 204 20.62 -16.41 12.86
CA LYS A 204 20.30 -17.77 12.46
C LYS A 204 19.09 -18.28 13.23
N SER A 205 18.02 -18.60 12.51
CA SER A 205 16.84 -19.27 13.08
C SER A 205 16.81 -20.73 12.62
N VAL A 206 17.60 -21.57 13.29
CA VAL A 206 17.67 -23.01 13.03
C VAL A 206 17.36 -23.79 14.31
N CYS A 207 16.59 -24.88 14.18
CA CYS A 207 16.32 -25.78 15.31
C CYS A 207 17.60 -26.51 15.76
N SER A 208 18.53 -26.73 14.84
CA SER A 208 19.83 -27.28 15.15
C SER A 208 20.88 -26.94 14.11
N GLU A 209 22.11 -26.79 14.57
CA GLU A 209 23.26 -26.59 13.70
C GLU A 209 23.46 -27.76 12.73
N PRO A 210 23.91 -27.48 11.50
CA PRO A 210 24.27 -28.51 10.54
C PRO A 210 25.40 -29.38 11.09
N CYS A 211 25.34 -30.68 10.81
CA CYS A 211 26.40 -31.61 11.18
C CYS A 211 27.69 -31.27 10.43
N ASP A 212 28.84 -31.48 11.09
CA ASP A 212 30.12 -31.41 10.40
C ASP A 212 30.19 -32.48 9.30
N LYS A 213 31.03 -32.24 8.30
CA LYS A 213 31.26 -33.23 7.24
C LYS A 213 31.70 -34.56 7.85
N GLY A 214 30.99 -35.64 7.51
CA GLY A 214 31.23 -36.95 8.10
C GLY A 214 30.51 -37.20 9.42
N GLN A 215 29.54 -36.37 9.81
CA GLN A 215 28.61 -36.63 10.90
C GLN A 215 27.16 -36.74 10.39
N ILE A 216 26.32 -37.42 11.17
CA ILE A 216 24.86 -37.47 10.99
C ILE A 216 24.17 -37.27 12.33
N LYS A 217 22.94 -36.77 12.27
CA LYS A 217 22.04 -36.80 13.42
C LYS A 217 21.31 -38.13 13.49
N VAL A 218 21.36 -38.77 14.66
CA VAL A 218 20.53 -39.91 15.01
C VAL A 218 19.71 -39.51 16.24
N GLY A 219 18.42 -39.23 16.05
CA GLY A 219 17.60 -38.59 17.09
C GLY A 219 18.08 -37.17 17.41
N TRP A 220 18.31 -36.87 18.70
CA TRP A 220 18.84 -35.58 19.16
C TRP A 220 20.37 -35.53 19.25
N GLN A 221 21.07 -36.63 18.98
CA GLN A 221 22.52 -36.73 19.10
C GLN A 221 23.22 -36.67 17.75
N ILE A 222 24.35 -35.98 17.72
CA ILE A 222 25.27 -35.93 16.57
C ILE A 222 26.24 -37.12 16.71
N GLN A 223 26.34 -37.95 15.67
CA GLN A 223 27.24 -39.10 15.62
C GLN A 223 28.11 -39.03 14.36
N SER A 224 29.39 -39.44 14.46
CA SER A 224 30.26 -39.56 13.31
C SER A 224 29.82 -40.71 12.39
N LYS A 225 29.67 -40.43 11.10
CA LYS A 225 29.69 -41.42 10.04
C LYS A 225 31.12 -41.92 9.88
N TYR A 226 31.41 -43.07 10.49
CA TYR A 226 32.53 -43.88 10.03
C TYR A 226 32.09 -44.52 8.69
N LEU A 227 32.68 -44.07 7.59
CA LEU A 227 32.65 -44.81 6.33
C LEU A 227 33.44 -46.10 6.58
N LEU A 228 32.73 -47.24 6.67
CA LEU A 228 33.33 -48.55 6.45
C LEU A 228 33.68 -48.71 4.97
#